data_AF-R6LHY4-F1
#
_entry.id   AF-R6LHY4-F1
#
_cell.length_a   1.000
_cell.length_b   1.000
_cell.length_c   1.000
_cell.angle_alpha   90.00
_cell.angle_beta   90.00
_cell.angle_gamma   90.00
#
_symmetry.space_group_name_H-M   'P 1'
#
loop_
_entity.id
_entity.type
_entity.pdbx_description
1 polymer ?
#
loop_
_entity_poly.entity_id
_entity_poly.type
_entity_poly.pdbx_seq_one_letter_code
_entity_poly.pdbx_strand_id
1 'polypeptide(L)'
;MELFGKTAALCIVCAVLALLIRKRSPEFAFCAVTACCAVCLLAAAELIAPVLSFLGTLQKLAGLDDAVMAPLLKTVGIGLLTQAACAFCQDAGQSSLAKTVELCGTFLAVYVSLPLAEAVLELLRKLIGG
;
A
#
# COMPACT_ATOMS: atom_id res chain seq x y z
N MET A 1 6.29 -0.36 -18.69
CA MET A 1 5.29 0.48 -19.40
C MET A 1 4.14 -0.38 -19.94
N GLU A 2 4.42 -1.46 -20.65
CA GLU A 2 3.39 -2.34 -21.25
C GLU A 2 2.47 -3.01 -20.21
N LEU A 3 3.02 -3.44 -19.06
CA LEU A 3 2.22 -4.02 -17.97
C LEU A 3 1.18 -3.03 -17.41
N PHE A 4 1.57 -1.77 -17.22
CA PHE A 4 0.72 -0.69 -16.72
C PHE A 4 -0.42 -0.34 -17.69
N GLY A 5 -0.12 -0.31 -18.99
CA GLY A 5 -1.14 -0.08 -20.01
C GLY A 5 -2.15 -1.22 -20.08
N LYS A 6 -1.68 -2.46 -19.94
CA LYS A 6 -2.53 -3.65 -19.97
C LYS A 6 -3.41 -3.76 -18.73
N THR A 7 -2.89 -3.45 -17.55
CA THR A 7 -3.67 -3.42 -16.30
C THR A 7 -4.68 -2.27 -16.30
N ALA A 8 -4.29 -1.06 -16.72
CA ALA A 8 -5.21 0.06 -16.83
C ALA A 8 -6.37 -0.22 -17.80
N ALA A 9 -6.07 -0.79 -18.98
CA ALA A 9 -7.10 -1.19 -19.93
C ALA A 9 -8.04 -2.27 -19.34
N LEU A 10 -7.49 -3.24 -18.60
CA LEU A 10 -8.27 -4.27 -17.93
C LEU A 10 -9.18 -3.69 -16.84
N CYS A 11 -8.67 -2.77 -16.00
CA CYS A 11 -9.46 -2.13 -14.95
C CYS A 11 -10.60 -1.27 -15.57
N ILE A 12 -10.37 -0.61 -16.73
CA ILE A 12 -11.43 0.14 -17.45
C ILE A 12 -12.51 -0.80 -18.01
N VAL A 13 -12.11 -1.90 -18.66
CA VAL A 13 -13.06 -2.88 -19.21
C VAL A 13 -13.87 -3.55 -18.09
N CYS A 14 -13.24 -3.90 -16.98
CA CYS A 14 -13.92 -4.42 -15.80
C CYS A 14 -14.87 -3.39 -15.16
N ALA A 15 -14.49 -2.11 -15.09
CA ALA A 15 -15.37 -1.06 -14.56
C ALA A 15 -16.63 -0.89 -15.41
N VAL A 16 -16.51 -0.94 -16.74
CA VAL A 16 -17.65 -0.87 -17.67
C VAL A 16 -18.55 -2.11 -17.54
N LEU A 17 -17.95 -3.31 -17.45
CA LEU A 17 -18.69 -4.57 -17.24
C LEU A 17 -19.41 -4.60 -15.89
N ALA A 18 -18.76 -4.13 -14.82
CA ALA A 18 -19.35 -4.03 -13.49
C ALA A 18 -20.55 -3.08 -13.47
N LEU A 19 -20.47 -1.93 -14.15
CA LEU A 19 -21.59 -0.99 -14.30
C LEU A 19 -22.77 -1.61 -15.07
N LEU A 20 -22.50 -2.40 -16.12
CA LEU A 20 -23.55 -3.11 -16.87
C LEU A 20 -24.25 -4.19 -16.03
N ILE A 21 -23.49 -4.96 -15.24
CA ILE A 21 -23.99 -6.08 -14.42
C ILE A 21 -24.76 -5.58 -13.18
N ARG A 22 -24.38 -4.43 -12.62
CA ARG A 22 -25.04 -3.81 -11.46
C ARG A 22 -26.53 -3.54 -11.70
N LYS A 23 -26.94 -3.37 -12.95
CA LYS A 23 -28.34 -3.16 -13.34
C LYS A 23 -29.21 -4.43 -13.27
N ARG A 24 -28.61 -5.62 -13.17
CA ARG A 24 -29.30 -6.92 -13.25
C ARG A 24 -29.20 -7.75 -11.96
N SER A 25 -28.09 -7.65 -11.23
CA SER A 25 -27.89 -8.32 -9.94
C SER A 25 -26.71 -7.70 -9.17
N PRO A 26 -26.96 -6.94 -8.08
CA PRO A 26 -25.93 -6.15 -7.39
C PRO A 26 -24.85 -7.00 -6.71
N GLU A 27 -25.17 -8.25 -6.36
CA GLU A 27 -24.29 -9.18 -5.65
C GLU A 27 -23.12 -9.65 -6.55
N PHE A 28 -23.39 -9.94 -7.82
CA PHE A 28 -22.37 -10.31 -8.80
C PHE A 28 -21.51 -9.12 -9.25
N ALA A 29 -22.05 -7.91 -9.26
CA ALA A 29 -21.28 -6.70 -9.55
C ALA A 29 -20.21 -6.46 -8.49
N PHE A 30 -20.53 -6.75 -7.22
CA PHE A 30 -19.60 -6.62 -6.11
C PHE A 30 -18.42 -7.60 -6.20
N CYS A 31 -18.72 -8.88 -6.45
CA CYS A 31 -17.69 -9.90 -6.64
C CYS A 31 -16.79 -9.61 -7.85
N ALA A 32 -17.34 -9.03 -8.93
CA ALA A 32 -16.57 -8.64 -10.10
C ALA A 32 -15.61 -7.46 -9.82
N VAL A 33 -16.07 -6.46 -9.05
CA VAL A 33 -15.23 -5.30 -8.68
C VAL A 33 -14.14 -5.70 -7.69
N THR A 34 -14.45 -6.50 -6.67
CA THR A 34 -13.43 -6.99 -5.72
C THR A 34 -12.40 -7.89 -6.40
N ALA A 35 -12.82 -8.77 -7.31
CA ALA A 35 -11.89 -9.58 -8.11
C ALA A 35 -11.01 -8.70 -9.02
N CYS A 36 -11.57 -7.69 -9.69
CA CYS A 36 -10.81 -6.77 -10.51
C CYS A 36 -9.80 -5.97 -9.68
N CYS A 37 -10.22 -5.40 -8.55
CA CYS A 37 -9.31 -4.65 -7.69
C CYS A 37 -8.22 -5.56 -7.10
N ALA A 38 -8.51 -6.83 -6.77
CA ALA A 38 -7.50 -7.79 -6.31
C ALA A 38 -6.44 -8.07 -7.38
N VAL A 39 -6.86 -8.21 -8.64
CA VAL A 39 -5.94 -8.37 -9.78
C VAL A 39 -5.13 -7.10 -10.04
N CYS A 40 -5.76 -5.92 -10.00
CA CYS A 40 -5.05 -4.64 -10.17
C CYS A 40 -4.03 -4.43 -9.01
N LEU A 41 -4.34 -4.86 -7.77
CA LEU A 41 -3.42 -4.81 -6.62
C LEU A 41 -2.24 -5.78 -6.76
N LEU A 42 -2.49 -7.02 -7.18
CA LEU A 42 -1.42 -8.00 -7.44
C LEU A 42 -0.47 -7.52 -8.54
N ALA A 43 -1.01 -6.93 -9.60
CA ALA A 43 -0.18 -6.36 -10.67
C ALA A 43 0.62 -5.13 -10.20
N ALA A 44 0.07 -4.32 -9.29
CA ALA A 44 0.80 -3.21 -8.68
C ALA A 44 1.93 -3.70 -7.75
N ALA A 45 1.74 -4.83 -7.06
CA ALA A 45 2.77 -5.43 -6.20
C ALA A 45 4.00 -5.88 -7.00
N GLU A 46 3.81 -6.42 -8.21
CA GLU A 46 4.94 -6.78 -9.10
C GLU A 46 5.78 -5.57 -9.52
N LEU A 47 5.18 -4.39 -9.65
CA LEU A 47 5.91 -3.16 -9.97
C LEU A 47 6.72 -2.61 -8.81
N ILE A 48 6.32 -2.94 -7.58
CA ILE A 48 6.97 -2.47 -6.36
C ILE A 48 8.21 -3.31 -6.02
N ALA A 49 8.22 -4.59 -6.41
CA ALA A 49 9.36 -5.50 -6.23
C ALA A 49 10.72 -4.96 -6.73
N PRO A 50 10.86 -4.42 -7.97
CA PRO A 50 12.12 -3.86 -8.43
C PRO A 50 12.55 -2.63 -7.62
N VAL A 51 11.61 -1.80 -7.14
CA VAL A 51 11.91 -0.65 -6.29
C VAL A 51 12.48 -1.11 -4.94
N LEU A 52 11.88 -2.13 -4.32
CA LEU A 52 12.42 -2.72 -3.08
C LEU A 52 13.83 -3.31 -3.28
N SER A 53 14.07 -3.99 -4.41
CA SER A 53 15.39 -4.56 -4.70
C SER A 53 16.47 -3.49 -4.89
N PHE A 54 16.11 -2.34 -5.48
CA PHE A 54 16.99 -1.21 -5.65
C PHE A 54 17.31 -0.55 -4.31
N LEU A 55 16.30 -0.40 -3.43
CA LEU A 55 16.48 0.11 -2.08
C LEU A 55 17.41 -0.78 -1.24
N GLY A 56 17.26 -2.10 -1.33
CA GLY A 56 18.16 -3.06 -0.67
C GLY A 56 19.59 -3.03 -1.22
N THR A 57 19.75 -2.70 -2.50
CA THR A 57 21.08 -2.51 -3.10
C THR A 57 21.73 -1.21 -2.61
N LEU A 58 20.96 -0.12 -2.53
CA LEU A 58 21.43 1.14 -1.94
C LEU A 58 21.77 1.00 -0.46
N GLN A 59 21.02 0.21 0.31
CA GLN A 59 21.34 -0.10 1.71
C GLN A 59 22.75 -0.68 1.86
N LYS A 60 23.08 -1.67 1.01
CA LYS A 60 24.39 -2.33 1.01
C LYS A 60 25.53 -1.40 0.60
N LEU A 61 25.28 -0.50 -0.36
CA LEU A 61 26.31 0.45 -0.82
C LEU A 61 26.51 1.62 0.15
N ALA A 62 25.46 2.10 0.79
CA ALA A 62 25.50 3.27 1.67
C ALA A 62 25.82 2.92 3.13
N GLY A 63 25.92 1.62 3.48
CA GLY A 63 26.20 1.18 4.85
C GLY A 63 25.11 1.57 5.84
N LEU A 64 23.86 1.70 5.39
CA LEU A 64 22.74 2.02 6.27
C LEU A 64 22.40 0.79 7.12
N ASP A 65 22.32 1.02 8.43
CA ASP A 65 21.91 0.01 9.40
C ASP A 65 20.47 -0.45 9.13
N ASP A 66 20.23 -1.76 9.26
CA ASP A 66 18.91 -2.38 9.06
C ASP A 66 17.85 -1.76 9.99
N ALA A 67 18.28 -1.21 11.14
CA ALA A 67 17.45 -0.52 12.09
C ALA A 67 16.71 0.71 11.52
N VAL A 68 17.20 1.33 10.44
CA VAL A 68 16.54 2.49 9.81
C VAL A 68 15.77 2.09 8.55
N MET A 69 16.31 1.17 7.75
CA MET A 69 15.68 0.77 6.49
C MET A 69 14.41 -0.07 6.72
N ALA A 70 14.41 -0.96 7.72
CA ALA A 70 13.26 -1.80 8.03
C ALA A 70 12.01 -1.02 8.49
N PRO A 71 12.09 -0.02 9.40
CA PRO A 71 10.94 0.81 9.74
C PRO A 71 10.41 1.61 8.55
N LEU A 72 11.28 2.16 7.70
CA LEU A 72 10.88 2.94 6.52
C LEU A 72 10.11 2.08 5.51
N LEU A 73 10.57 0.86 5.23
CA LEU A 73 9.83 -0.06 4.37
C LEU A 73 8.49 -0.46 4.98
N LYS A 74 8.45 -0.68 6.30
CA LYS A 74 7.20 -1.03 7.01
C LYS A 74 6.18 0.10 6.97
N THR A 75 6.56 1.36 7.14
CA THR A 75 5.61 2.49 7.04
C THR A 75 5.02 2.60 5.64
N VAL A 76 5.85 2.51 4.59
CA VAL A 76 5.40 2.53 3.20
C VAL A 76 4.45 1.36 2.92
N GLY A 77 4.80 0.15 3.38
CA GLY A 77 3.96 -1.03 3.24
C GLY A 77 2.60 -0.88 3.93
N ILE A 78 2.57 -0.39 5.17
CA ILE A 78 1.32 -0.15 5.92
C ILE A 78 0.46 0.89 5.18
N GLY A 79 1.06 1.97 4.68
CA GLY A 79 0.33 3.01 3.95
C GLY A 79 -0.34 2.49 2.67
N LEU A 80 0.41 1.71 1.87
CA LEU A 80 -0.10 1.11 0.64
C LEU A 80 -1.21 0.09 0.91
N LEU A 81 -1.02 -0.79 1.90
CA LEU A 81 -2.03 -1.79 2.29
C LEU A 81 -3.30 -1.13 2.84
N THR A 82 -3.14 -0.08 3.65
CA THR A 82 -4.29 0.65 4.21
C THR A 82 -5.09 1.32 3.10
N GLN A 83 -4.44 2.05 2.18
CA GLN A 83 -5.13 2.70 1.08
C GLN A 83 -5.83 1.71 0.16
N ALA A 84 -5.18 0.58 -0.15
CA ALA A 84 -5.80 -0.49 -0.91
C ALA A 84 -7.07 -0.98 -0.20
N ALA A 85 -6.95 -1.38 1.07
CA ALA A 85 -8.08 -1.90 1.86
C ALA A 85 -9.23 -0.87 1.99
N CYS A 86 -8.93 0.41 2.17
CA CYS A 86 -9.94 1.48 2.17
C CYS A 86 -10.65 1.60 0.83
N ALA A 87 -9.93 1.57 -0.28
CA ALA A 87 -10.51 1.60 -1.62
C ALA A 87 -11.45 0.41 -1.85
N PHE A 88 -11.03 -0.81 -1.46
CA PHE A 88 -11.89 -1.99 -1.51
C PHE A 88 -13.17 -1.83 -0.68
N CYS A 89 -13.08 -1.30 0.55
CA CYS A 89 -14.24 -1.08 1.40
C CYS A 89 -15.18 0.01 0.85
N GLN A 90 -14.66 1.02 0.17
CA GLN A 90 -15.47 2.06 -0.48
C GLN A 90 -16.17 1.56 -1.75
N ASP A 91 -15.46 0.79 -2.59
CA ASP A 91 -16.03 0.13 -3.77
C ASP A 91 -17.14 -0.86 -3.38
N ALA A 92 -16.98 -1.47 -2.21
CA ALA A 92 -17.97 -2.29 -1.54
C ALA A 92 -19.19 -1.51 -0.99
N GLY A 93 -19.27 -0.19 -1.20
CA GLY A 93 -20.33 0.66 -0.60
C GLY A 93 -20.29 0.72 0.93
N GLN A 94 -19.24 0.20 1.56
CA GLN A 94 -19.04 0.14 3.01
C GLN A 94 -18.11 1.27 3.48
N SER A 95 -18.54 2.51 3.27
CA SER A 95 -17.74 3.70 3.59
C SER A 95 -17.44 3.85 5.08
N SER A 96 -18.27 3.27 5.97
CA SER A 96 -18.02 3.27 7.41
C SER A 96 -16.83 2.35 7.77
N LEU A 97 -16.79 1.14 7.21
CA LEU A 97 -15.67 0.21 7.38
C LEU A 97 -14.38 0.77 6.77
N ALA A 98 -14.46 1.44 5.61
CA ALA A 98 -13.29 2.07 5.00
C ALA A 98 -12.64 3.10 5.94
N LYS A 99 -13.43 3.93 6.62
CA LYS A 99 -12.92 4.92 7.59
C LYS A 99 -12.31 4.25 8.82
N THR A 100 -12.88 3.14 9.30
CA THR A 100 -12.31 2.38 10.41
C THR A 100 -10.94 1.80 10.04
N VAL A 101 -10.82 1.23 8.83
CA VAL A 101 -9.54 0.72 8.31
C VAL A 101 -8.51 1.83 8.16
N GLU A 102 -8.91 3.00 7.66
CA GLU A 102 -8.05 4.18 7.52
C GLU A 102 -7.50 4.67 8.87
N LEU A 103 -8.36 4.73 9.88
CA LEU A 103 -7.97 5.07 11.24
C LEU A 103 -6.98 4.05 11.80
N CYS A 104 -7.26 2.75 11.66
CA CYS A 104 -6.34 1.68 12.10
C CYS A 104 -4.97 1.79 11.42
N GLY A 105 -4.94 2.04 10.11
CA GLY A 105 -3.69 2.24 9.37
C GLY A 105 -2.92 3.48 9.82
N THR A 106 -3.61 4.55 10.17
CA THR A 106 -3.00 5.76 10.74
C THR A 106 -2.34 5.48 12.09
N PHE A 107 -3.02 4.73 12.97
CA PHE A 107 -2.43 4.31 14.25
C PHE A 107 -1.19 3.41 14.06
N LEU A 108 -1.24 2.48 13.12
CA LEU A 108 -0.10 1.61 12.78
C LEU A 108 1.08 2.42 12.20
N ALA A 109 0.81 3.42 11.36
CA ALA A 109 1.84 4.30 10.84
C ALA A 109 2.53 5.10 11.96
N VAL A 110 1.76 5.64 12.91
CA VAL A 110 2.29 6.31 14.11
C VAL A 110 3.12 5.34 14.95
N TYR A 111 2.65 4.10 15.17
CA TYR A 111 3.41 3.10 15.91
C TYR A 111 4.76 2.77 15.26
N VAL A 112 4.81 2.64 13.94
CA VAL A 112 6.08 2.37 13.22
C VAL A 112 6.99 3.59 13.15
N SER A 113 6.48 4.80 13.40
CA SER A 113 7.34 6.00 13.51
C SER A 113 8.16 6.07 14.81
N LEU A 114 7.78 5.33 15.87
CA LEU A 114 8.53 5.27 17.14
C LEU A 114 10.00 4.84 16.96
N PRO A 115 10.33 3.69 16.32
CA PRO A 115 11.72 3.28 16.15
C PRO A 115 12.54 4.29 15.34
N LEU A 116 11.90 5.03 14.42
CA LEU A 116 12.57 6.09 13.69
C LEU A 116 12.91 7.28 14.61
N ALA A 117 12.01 7.63 15.52
CA ALA A 117 12.26 8.66 16.52
C ALA A 117 13.37 8.26 17.51
N GLU A 118 13.43 6.99 17.92
CA GLU A 118 14.50 6.45 18.75
C GLU A 118 15.86 6.53 18.06
N ALA A 119 15.94 6.16 16.77
CA ALA A 119 17.18 6.25 15.99
C ALA A 119 17.68 7.70 15.87
N VAL A 120 16.78 8.67 15.68
CA VAL A 120 17.14 10.10 15.66
C VAL A 120 17.62 10.56 17.04
N LEU A 121 16.98 10.13 18.12
CA LEU A 121 17.37 10.49 19.47
C LEU A 121 18.76 9.94 19.81
N GLU A 122 19.09 8.73 19.36
CA GLU A 122 20.40 8.12 19.53
C GLU A 122 21.49 8.87 18.75
N LEU A 123 21.19 9.29 17.52
CA LEU A 123 22.09 10.13 16.72
C LEU A 123 22.37 11.48 17.40
N LEU A 124 21.34 12.14 17.93
CA LEU A 124 21.49 13.39 18.68
C LEU A 124 22.33 13.19 19.95
N ARG A 125 22.13 12.09 20.68
CA ARG A 125 22.96 11.75 21.85
C ARG A 125 24.43 11.55 21.49
N LYS A 126 24.73 10.90 20.36
CA LYS A 126 26.12 10.75 19.88
C LYS A 126 26.77 12.08 19.48
N LEU A 127 26.01 13.03 18.95
CA LEU A 127 26.52 14.34 18.55
C LEU A 127 26.67 15.33 19.72
N ILE A 128 25.83 15.22 20.76
CA ILE A 128 25.86 16.10 21.95
C ILE A 128 26.78 15.53 23.04
N GLY A 129 26.92 14.20 23.13
CA GLY A 129 27.74 13.52 24.13
C GLY A 129 29.15 13.14 23.65
N GLY A 130 29.61 13.68 22.51
CA GLY A 130 30.95 13.54 21.96
C GLY A 130 31.73 14.84 22.00
#